data_AF-A0A9P7JIR6-F1
#
_entry.id   AF-A0A9P7JIR6-F1
#
_cell.length_a   1.000
_cell.length_b   1.000
_cell.length_c   1.000
_cell.angle_alpha   90.00
_cell.angle_beta   90.00
_cell.angle_gamma   90.00
#
_symmetry.space_group_name_H-M   'P 1'
#
loop_
_entity.id
_entity.type
_entity.pdbx_description
1 polymer ?
#
loop_
_entity_poly.entity_id
_entity_poly.type
_entity_poly.pdbx_seq_one_letter_code
_entity_poly.pdbx_strand_id
1 'polypeptide(L)'
;MATAPMPTLFNGNENENPQNFLCEVERYIQVTRITDEVTKVTLFGMFISAGLQADIWWNALTVAQLTSWTTIKVAFQVQWPAIVVAAKSTLDYQKELLTLRLKEDDVGERITVAGVSTWLHLHYHGHLQKLVQDAGVANALVFIHQVHEVLLRIIQDLTSPAPATWTVFLDEIKDANIDVIQDKA
;
A
#
# COMPACT_ATOMS: atom_id res chain seq x y z
N MET A 1 4.19 27.45 -12.53
CA MET A 1 4.92 26.92 -11.36
C MET A 1 3.97 26.00 -10.62
N ALA A 2 4.32 24.73 -10.41
CA ALA A 2 3.49 23.83 -9.62
C ALA A 2 3.57 24.26 -8.14
N THR A 3 2.46 24.71 -7.58
CA THR A 3 2.34 24.97 -6.14
C THR A 3 2.28 23.62 -5.43
N ALA A 4 3.18 23.37 -4.47
CA ALA A 4 3.04 22.20 -3.62
C ALA A 4 1.69 22.27 -2.88
N PRO A 5 0.96 21.15 -2.76
CA PRO A 5 -0.22 21.12 -1.90
C PRO A 5 0.21 21.47 -0.48
N MET A 6 -0.59 22.30 0.20
CA MET A 6 -0.31 22.64 1.60
C MET A 6 -0.37 21.38 2.46
N PRO A 7 0.53 21.23 3.45
CA PRO A 7 0.46 20.17 4.44
C PRO A 7 -0.90 20.16 5.15
N THR A 8 -1.34 18.96 5.50
CA THR A 8 -2.50 18.78 6.37
C THR A 8 -2.20 19.26 7.79
N LEU A 9 -3.22 19.72 8.52
CA LEU A 9 -3.06 20.06 9.94
C LEU A 9 -2.88 18.76 10.75
N PHE A 10 -2.00 18.80 11.74
CA PHE A 10 -1.70 17.66 12.60
C PHE A 10 -2.34 17.82 13.98
N ASN A 11 -3.19 16.86 14.36
CA ASN A 11 -3.91 16.88 15.62
C ASN A 11 -3.15 16.15 16.75
N GLY A 12 -2.30 15.18 16.39
CA GLY A 12 -1.52 14.36 17.31
C GLY A 12 -2.26 13.13 17.85
N ASN A 13 -3.29 12.64 17.14
CA ASN A 13 -4.08 11.48 17.57
C ASN A 13 -3.64 10.17 16.88
N GLU A 14 -4.19 9.04 17.35
CA GLU A 14 -3.81 7.69 16.91
C GLU A 14 -4.20 7.32 15.47
N ASN A 15 -5.10 8.09 14.84
CA ASN A 15 -5.57 7.83 13.48
C ASN A 15 -4.74 8.58 12.42
N GLU A 16 -3.77 9.39 12.83
CA GLU A 16 -2.89 10.14 11.95
C GLU A 16 -1.55 9.40 11.78
N ASN A 17 -0.94 9.51 10.60
CA ASN A 17 0.43 9.04 10.38
C ASN A 17 1.41 10.23 10.56
N PRO A 18 2.16 10.29 11.67
CA PRO A 18 3.01 11.44 11.99
C PRO A 18 4.16 11.61 10.98
N GLN A 19 4.64 10.52 10.37
CA GLN A 19 5.72 10.56 9.38
C GLN A 19 5.23 11.06 8.04
N ASN A 20 3.99 10.74 7.64
CA ASN A 20 3.40 11.32 6.44
C ASN A 20 3.25 12.84 6.59
N PHE A 21 2.75 13.31 7.73
CA PHE A 21 2.68 14.74 8.05
C PHE A 21 4.06 15.40 7.98
N LEU A 22 5.07 14.81 8.62
CA LEU A 22 6.43 15.35 8.58
C LEU A 22 6.97 15.46 7.15
N CYS A 23 6.77 14.41 6.34
CA CYS A 23 7.14 14.40 4.92
C CYS A 23 6.40 15.48 4.11
N GLU A 24 5.12 15.73 4.40
CA GLU A 24 4.35 16.80 3.75
C GLU A 24 4.96 18.17 4.04
N VAL A 25 5.28 18.45 5.30
CA VAL A 25 5.91 19.72 5.70
C VAL A 25 7.31 19.86 5.08
N GLU A 26 8.13 18.80 5.09
CA GLU A 26 9.45 18.83 4.46
C GLU A 26 9.37 19.09 2.96
N ARG A 27 8.44 18.41 2.26
CA ARG A 27 8.19 18.64 0.84
C ARG A 27 7.76 20.08 0.59
N TYR A 28 6.89 20.63 1.43
CA TYR A 28 6.45 22.02 1.31
C TYR A 28 7.61 22.99 1.48
N ILE A 29 8.44 22.83 2.52
CA ILE A 29 9.65 23.64 2.76
C ILE A 29 10.58 23.61 1.53
N GLN A 30 10.80 22.43 0.95
CA GLN A 30 11.68 22.26 -0.21
C GLN A 30 11.12 22.94 -1.47
N VAL A 31 9.85 22.72 -1.80
CA VAL A 31 9.24 23.27 -3.01
C VAL A 31 9.08 24.79 -2.93
N THR A 32 8.78 25.31 -1.74
CA THR A 32 8.69 26.76 -1.48
C THR A 32 10.07 27.42 -1.29
N ARG A 33 11.15 26.62 -1.28
CA ARG A 33 12.54 27.06 -1.11
C ARG A 33 12.77 27.86 0.17
N ILE A 34 12.09 27.47 1.24
CA ILE A 34 12.30 28.08 2.55
C ILE A 34 13.65 27.59 3.10
N THR A 35 14.60 28.51 3.20
CA THR A 35 15.97 28.20 3.67
C THR A 35 16.19 28.58 5.13
N ASP A 36 15.52 29.64 5.60
CA ASP A 36 15.65 30.18 6.95
C ASP A 36 15.03 29.26 8.02
N GLU A 37 15.78 29.01 9.09
CA GLU A 37 15.38 28.09 10.17
C GLU A 37 14.20 28.63 10.98
N VAL A 38 14.19 29.95 11.27
CA VAL A 38 13.10 30.59 12.04
C VAL A 38 11.78 30.46 11.28
N THR A 39 11.82 30.64 9.96
CA THR A 39 10.66 30.49 9.08
C THR A 39 10.19 29.03 9.05
N LYS A 40 11.08 28.05 8.98
CA LYS A 40 10.71 26.61 9.05
C LYS A 40 10.02 26.26 10.36
N VAL A 41 10.59 26.72 11.48
CA VAL A 41 10.05 26.52 12.84
C VAL A 41 8.65 27.12 12.95
N THR A 42 8.50 28.39 12.53
CA THR A 42 7.22 29.10 12.57
C THR A 42 6.17 28.40 11.70
N LEU A 43 6.56 28.05 10.48
CA LEU A 43 5.69 27.37 9.52
C LEU A 43 5.20 26.03 10.07
N PHE A 44 6.07 25.23 10.68
CA PHE A 44 5.67 23.96 11.26
C PHE A 44 4.61 24.14 12.34
N GLY A 45 4.78 25.14 13.22
CA GLY A 45 3.78 25.50 14.23
C GLY A 45 2.43 25.89 13.63
N MET A 46 2.41 26.50 12.44
CA MET A 46 1.15 26.84 11.73
C MET A 46 0.40 25.61 11.24
N PHE A 47 1.06 24.45 11.11
CA PHE A 47 0.43 23.19 10.74
C PHE A 47 0.05 22.32 11.93
N ILE A 48 0.24 22.81 13.16
CA ILE A 48 -0.24 22.16 14.38
C ILE A 48 -1.66 22.65 14.68
N SER A 49 -2.60 21.73 14.88
CA SER A 49 -3.99 22.07 15.19
C SER A 49 -4.13 22.63 16.61
N ALA A 50 -4.53 23.91 16.71
CA ALA A 50 -4.75 24.59 17.99
C ALA A 50 -5.76 23.87 18.89
N GLY A 51 -5.48 23.83 20.19
CA GLY A 51 -6.36 23.25 21.22
C GLY A 51 -6.37 21.71 21.26
N LEU A 52 -5.52 21.03 20.48
CA LEU A 52 -5.42 19.57 20.44
C LEU A 52 -4.09 19.06 21.01
N GLN A 53 -3.92 17.74 21.04
CA GLN A 53 -2.77 17.08 21.66
C GLN A 53 -1.43 17.58 21.09
N ALA A 54 -1.38 17.80 19.78
CA ALA A 54 -0.17 18.32 19.14
C ALA A 54 0.16 19.77 19.56
N ASP A 55 -0.84 20.62 19.79
CA ASP A 55 -0.65 21.99 20.26
C ASP A 55 -0.16 22.04 21.72
N ILE A 56 -0.69 21.16 22.57
CA ILE A 56 -0.19 20.99 23.95
C ILE A 56 1.30 20.63 23.94
N TRP A 57 1.71 19.68 23.10
CA TRP A 57 3.12 19.31 22.95
C TRP A 57 3.97 20.45 22.37
N TRP A 58 3.48 21.13 21.34
CA TRP A 58 4.19 22.22 20.68
C TRP A 58 4.51 23.36 21.66
N ASN A 59 3.52 23.74 22.47
CA ASN A 59 3.67 24.79 23.48
C ASN A 59 4.56 24.36 24.68
N ALA A 60 4.80 23.06 24.85
CA ALA A 60 5.70 22.54 25.88
C ALA A 60 7.17 22.44 25.42
N LEU A 61 7.46 22.72 24.14
CA LEU A 61 8.83 22.67 23.63
C LEU A 61 9.70 23.76 24.24
N THR A 62 10.94 23.38 24.57
CA THR A 62 11.95 24.33 25.06
C THR A 62 12.46 25.23 23.94
N VAL A 63 13.03 26.38 24.32
CA VAL A 63 13.72 27.28 23.37
C VAL A 63 14.80 26.55 22.58
N ALA A 64 15.53 25.61 23.21
CA ALA A 64 16.53 24.80 22.53
C ALA A 64 15.91 23.90 21.44
N GLN A 65 14.74 23.31 21.69
CA GLN A 65 14.04 22.48 20.71
C GLN A 65 13.48 23.29 19.53
N LEU A 66 13.11 24.56 19.78
CA LEU A 66 12.60 25.50 18.77
C LEU A 66 13.71 26.23 17.99
N THR A 67 14.98 25.85 18.15
CA THR A 67 16.11 26.56 17.52
C THR A 67 16.23 26.28 16.02
N SER A 68 15.89 25.07 15.59
CA SER A 68 16.10 24.63 14.20
C SER A 68 15.06 23.60 13.77
N TRP A 69 14.94 23.41 12.46
CA TRP A 69 14.14 22.34 11.88
C TRP A 69 14.61 20.96 12.37
N THR A 70 15.91 20.75 12.44
CA THR A 70 16.49 19.48 12.91
C THR A 70 16.07 19.14 14.34
N THR A 71 16.09 20.13 15.25
CA THR A 71 15.71 19.92 16.66
C THR A 71 14.22 19.65 16.83
N ILE A 72 13.37 20.32 16.03
CA ILE A 72 11.92 20.04 16.01
C ILE A 72 11.67 18.62 15.52
N LYS A 73 12.31 18.18 14.43
CA LYS A 73 12.12 16.82 13.91
C LYS A 73 12.46 15.76 14.94
N VAL A 74 13.57 15.93 15.64
CA VAL A 74 13.98 15.01 16.72
C VAL A 74 12.93 14.99 17.83
N ALA A 75 12.50 16.16 18.32
CA ALA A 75 11.49 16.23 19.36
C ALA A 75 10.13 15.63 18.92
N PHE A 76 9.74 15.86 17.66
CA PHE A 76 8.51 15.34 17.08
C PHE A 76 8.54 13.81 16.98
N GLN A 77 9.66 13.24 16.50
CA GLN A 77 9.82 11.79 16.38
C GLN A 77 9.89 11.07 17.73
N VAL A 78 10.35 11.76 18.78
CA VAL A 78 10.29 11.23 20.16
C VAL A 78 8.84 11.17 20.65
N GLN A 79 8.04 12.20 20.38
CA GLN A 79 6.65 12.26 20.82
C GLN A 79 5.73 11.35 19.99
N TRP A 80 5.96 11.28 18.67
CA TRP A 80 5.21 10.44 17.74
C TRP A 80 6.17 9.55 16.93
N PRO A 81 6.54 8.38 17.48
CA PRO A 81 7.39 7.41 16.80
C PRO A 81 6.78 6.93 15.48
N ALA A 82 7.61 6.36 14.61
CA ALA A 82 7.14 5.78 13.37
C ALA A 82 6.21 4.59 13.62
N ILE A 83 5.11 4.54 12.87
CA ILE A 83 4.23 3.37 12.85
C ILE A 83 5.06 2.19 12.35
N VAL A 84 5.25 1.21 13.22
CA VAL A 84 5.93 -0.04 12.86
C VAL A 84 4.97 -0.86 12.00
N VAL A 85 5.29 -0.99 10.72
CA VAL A 85 4.54 -1.87 9.83
C VAL A 85 4.81 -3.31 10.27
N ALA A 86 3.76 -4.00 10.71
CA ALA A 86 3.82 -5.45 10.90
C ALA A 86 4.00 -6.09 9.51
N ALA A 87 5.25 -6.41 9.17
CA ALA A 87 5.55 -7.12 7.94
C ALA A 87 4.86 -8.48 7.97
N LYS A 88 4.03 -8.76 6.96
CA LYS A 88 3.48 -10.11 6.76
C LYS A 88 4.65 -11.09 6.65
N SER A 89 4.57 -12.17 7.40
CA SER A 89 5.54 -13.26 7.28
C SER A 89 5.31 -14.04 5.99
N THR A 90 6.31 -14.83 5.57
CA THR A 90 6.15 -15.79 4.46
C THR A 90 4.96 -16.73 4.68
N LEU A 91 4.70 -17.14 5.93
CA LEU A 91 3.57 -17.99 6.27
C LEU A 91 2.22 -17.26 6.07
N ASP A 92 2.16 -15.96 6.35
CA ASP A 92 0.94 -15.18 6.14
C ASP A 92 0.63 -15.07 4.65
N TYR A 93 1.65 -14.84 3.82
CA TYR A 93 1.49 -14.84 2.37
C TYR A 93 1.09 -16.23 1.82
N GLN A 94 1.62 -17.32 2.38
CA GLN A 94 1.19 -18.68 2.01
C GLN A 94 -0.29 -18.92 2.35
N LYS A 95 -0.74 -18.47 3.52
CA LYS A 95 -2.17 -18.55 3.90
C LYS A 95 -3.05 -17.71 2.97
N GLU A 96 -2.61 -16.52 2.62
CA GLU A 96 -3.31 -15.62 1.70
C GLU A 96 -3.37 -16.22 0.29
N LEU A 97 -2.27 -16.77 -0.22
CA LEU A 97 -2.21 -17.50 -1.49
C LEU A 97 -3.25 -18.63 -1.55
N LEU A 98 -3.33 -19.44 -0.50
CA LEU A 98 -4.24 -20.58 -0.44
C LEU A 98 -5.71 -20.19 -0.23
N THR A 99 -6.00 -18.95 0.16
CA THR A 99 -7.35 -18.41 0.34
C THR A 99 -7.78 -17.46 -0.78
N LEU A 100 -6.88 -17.14 -1.71
CA LEU A 100 -7.18 -16.31 -2.87
C LEU A 100 -8.20 -17.00 -3.78
N ARG A 101 -9.33 -16.34 -4.03
CA ARG A 101 -10.42 -16.84 -4.89
C ARG A 101 -10.90 -15.74 -5.82
N LEU A 102 -11.34 -16.15 -7.01
CA LEU A 102 -12.26 -15.37 -7.81
C LEU A 102 -13.68 -15.63 -7.29
N LYS A 103 -14.53 -14.60 -7.26
CA LYS A 103 -15.96 -14.80 -7.03
C LYS A 103 -16.61 -15.21 -8.36
N GLU A 104 -17.52 -16.19 -8.30
CA GLU A 104 -18.23 -16.70 -9.49
C GLU A 104 -18.98 -15.58 -10.23
N ASP A 105 -19.69 -14.75 -9.48
CA ASP A 105 -20.51 -13.67 -10.03
C ASP A 105 -19.70 -12.57 -10.76
N ASP A 106 -18.39 -12.47 -10.51
CA ASP A 106 -17.55 -11.39 -11.06
C ASP A 106 -16.65 -11.88 -12.22
N VAL A 107 -16.66 -13.19 -12.56
CA VAL A 107 -15.78 -13.72 -13.61
C VAL A 107 -16.26 -13.25 -14.98
N GLY A 108 -15.33 -12.81 -15.82
CA GLY A 108 -15.69 -12.27 -17.14
C GLY A 108 -16.15 -10.82 -17.09
N GLU A 109 -16.08 -10.17 -15.92
CA GLU A 109 -16.35 -8.74 -15.79
C GLU A 109 -15.09 -7.88 -15.93
N ARG A 110 -15.31 -6.61 -16.30
CA ARG A 110 -14.29 -5.57 -16.25
C ARG A 110 -14.40 -4.82 -14.93
N ILE A 111 -13.27 -4.69 -14.24
CA ILE A 111 -13.13 -3.89 -13.03
C ILE A 111 -12.25 -2.67 -13.30
N THR A 112 -12.37 -1.65 -12.46
CA THR A 112 -11.46 -0.48 -12.48
C THR A 112 -10.55 -0.53 -11.27
N VAL A 113 -9.24 -0.68 -11.50
CA VAL A 113 -8.21 -0.72 -10.45
C VAL A 113 -7.27 0.44 -10.65
N ALA A 114 -7.13 1.30 -9.65
CA ALA A 114 -6.30 2.51 -9.72
C ALA A 114 -6.57 3.38 -10.98
N GLY A 115 -7.84 3.47 -11.41
CA GLY A 115 -8.25 4.23 -12.59
C GLY A 115 -8.04 3.52 -13.93
N VAL A 116 -7.56 2.27 -13.94
CA VAL A 116 -7.37 1.46 -15.15
C VAL A 116 -8.45 0.39 -15.24
N SER A 117 -9.20 0.38 -16.35
CA SER A 117 -10.18 -0.66 -16.65
C SER A 117 -9.48 -1.93 -17.15
N THR A 118 -9.64 -3.05 -16.45
CA THR A 118 -9.04 -4.35 -16.78
C THR A 118 -10.03 -5.48 -16.54
N TRP A 119 -9.78 -6.66 -17.11
CA TRP A 119 -10.56 -7.86 -16.81
C TRP A 119 -10.22 -8.41 -15.43
N LEU A 120 -11.21 -8.94 -14.71
CA LEU A 120 -10.98 -9.47 -13.36
C LEU A 120 -9.91 -10.58 -13.33
N HIS A 121 -9.93 -11.51 -14.28
CA HIS A 121 -8.94 -12.60 -14.34
C HIS A 121 -7.50 -12.08 -14.54
N LEU A 122 -7.31 -10.98 -15.28
CA LEU A 122 -5.99 -10.35 -15.45
C LEU A 122 -5.53 -9.67 -14.15
N HIS A 123 -6.44 -9.03 -13.42
CA HIS A 123 -6.12 -8.48 -12.10
C HIS A 123 -5.78 -9.61 -11.11
N TYR A 124 -6.55 -10.69 -11.13
CA TYR A 124 -6.27 -11.89 -10.33
C TYR A 124 -4.91 -12.49 -10.65
N HIS A 125 -4.57 -12.64 -11.93
CA HIS A 125 -3.25 -13.07 -12.38
C HIS A 125 -2.13 -12.23 -11.76
N GLY A 126 -2.23 -10.90 -11.83
CA GLY A 126 -1.23 -10.00 -11.25
C GLY A 126 -1.12 -10.13 -9.73
N HIS A 127 -2.25 -10.28 -9.03
CA HIS A 127 -2.27 -10.48 -7.59
C HIS A 127 -1.67 -11.84 -7.19
N LEU A 128 -2.05 -12.90 -7.90
CA LEU A 128 -1.51 -14.25 -7.69
C LEU A 128 0.00 -14.28 -7.93
N GLN A 129 0.48 -13.68 -9.02
CA GLN A 129 1.91 -13.58 -9.33
C GLN A 129 2.68 -12.91 -8.20
N LYS A 130 2.15 -11.81 -7.64
CA LYS A 130 2.76 -11.12 -6.51
C LYS A 130 2.79 -11.98 -5.25
N LEU A 131 1.67 -12.63 -4.90
CA LEU A 131 1.59 -13.50 -3.73
C LEU A 131 2.54 -14.70 -3.81
N VAL A 132 2.73 -15.27 -5.00
CA VAL A 132 3.70 -16.36 -5.21
C VAL A 132 5.13 -15.92 -4.90
N GLN A 133 5.50 -14.69 -5.27
CA GLN A 133 6.81 -14.13 -4.95
C GLN A 133 6.93 -13.81 -3.46
N ASP A 134 5.96 -13.12 -2.89
CA ASP A 134 5.96 -12.70 -1.48
C ASP A 134 5.92 -13.92 -0.51
N ALA A 135 5.26 -15.01 -0.93
CA ALA A 135 5.23 -16.29 -0.21
C ALA A 135 6.49 -17.14 -0.41
N GLY A 136 7.39 -16.77 -1.33
CA GLY A 136 8.61 -17.52 -1.63
C GLY A 136 8.37 -18.91 -2.22
N VAL A 137 7.23 -19.14 -2.89
CA VAL A 137 6.80 -20.47 -3.38
C VAL A 137 6.99 -20.67 -4.88
N ALA A 138 7.72 -19.78 -5.56
CA ALA A 138 7.93 -19.82 -7.01
C ALA A 138 8.53 -21.14 -7.55
N ASN A 139 9.21 -21.92 -6.70
CA ASN A 139 9.76 -23.24 -7.05
C ASN A 139 9.02 -24.40 -6.37
N ALA A 140 7.95 -24.13 -5.62
CA ALA A 140 7.22 -25.13 -4.85
C ALA A 140 5.92 -25.53 -5.57
N LEU A 141 6.01 -26.59 -6.38
CA LEU A 141 4.91 -27.08 -7.23
C LEU A 141 3.66 -27.53 -6.46
N VAL A 142 3.79 -27.90 -5.18
CA VAL A 142 2.64 -28.27 -4.33
C VAL A 142 1.61 -27.14 -4.24
N PHE A 143 2.06 -25.89 -4.20
CA PHE A 143 1.17 -24.74 -4.10
C PHE A 143 0.44 -24.45 -5.41
N ILE A 144 1.00 -24.84 -6.57
CA ILE A 144 0.30 -24.72 -7.86
C ILE A 144 -0.96 -25.60 -7.84
N HIS A 145 -0.81 -26.86 -7.43
CA HIS A 145 -1.93 -27.80 -7.34
C HIS A 145 -2.99 -27.31 -6.35
N GLN A 146 -2.56 -26.86 -5.17
CA GLN A 146 -3.48 -26.35 -4.14
C GLN A 146 -4.24 -25.10 -4.60
N VAL A 147 -3.59 -24.18 -5.31
CA VAL A 147 -4.27 -23.00 -5.89
C VAL A 147 -5.18 -23.40 -7.04
N HIS A 148 -4.76 -24.34 -7.90
CA HIS A 148 -5.57 -24.83 -9.01
C HIS A 148 -6.86 -25.48 -8.52
N GLU A 149 -6.80 -26.36 -7.51
CA GLU A 149 -7.98 -27.08 -6.95
C GLU A 149 -9.08 -26.14 -6.44
N VAL A 150 -8.70 -24.94 -6.03
CA VAL A 150 -9.61 -23.97 -5.42
C VAL A 150 -9.98 -22.82 -6.34
N LEU A 151 -9.46 -22.81 -7.57
CA LEU A 151 -9.95 -21.94 -8.63
C LEU A 151 -11.40 -22.25 -8.98
N LEU A 152 -12.05 -21.28 -9.62
CA LEU A 152 -13.36 -21.50 -10.21
C LEU A 152 -13.26 -22.48 -11.37
N ARG A 153 -14.29 -23.32 -11.49
CA ARG A 153 -14.30 -24.42 -12.46
C ARG A 153 -14.11 -23.96 -13.89
N ILE A 154 -14.65 -22.80 -14.26
CA ILE A 154 -14.47 -22.20 -15.59
C ILE A 154 -12.99 -21.94 -15.87
N ILE A 155 -12.23 -21.43 -14.89
CA ILE A 155 -10.79 -21.17 -15.06
C ILE A 155 -10.01 -22.49 -15.02
N GLN A 156 -10.39 -23.44 -14.15
CA GLN A 156 -9.78 -24.77 -14.12
C GLN A 156 -9.90 -25.49 -15.47
N ASP A 157 -11.05 -25.40 -16.13
CA ASP A 157 -11.30 -26.00 -17.44
C ASP A 157 -10.46 -25.33 -18.57
N LEU A 158 -9.99 -24.10 -18.34
CA LEU A 158 -9.18 -23.32 -19.28
C LEU A 158 -7.67 -23.43 -19.01
N THR A 159 -7.28 -23.96 -17.87
CA THR A 159 -5.88 -24.17 -17.48
C THR A 159 -5.50 -25.65 -17.55
N SER A 160 -4.21 -25.95 -17.61
CA SER A 160 -3.74 -27.33 -17.52
C SER A 160 -4.04 -27.90 -16.12
N PRO A 161 -4.50 -29.16 -16.00
CA PRO A 161 -4.82 -29.76 -14.70
C PRO A 161 -3.59 -29.98 -13.81
N ALA A 162 -2.39 -29.97 -14.39
CA ALA A 162 -1.11 -30.10 -13.67
C ALA A 162 -0.03 -29.24 -14.35
N PRO A 163 -0.04 -27.91 -14.16
CA PRO A 163 0.95 -27.03 -14.75
C PRO A 163 2.35 -27.33 -14.19
N ALA A 164 3.35 -27.42 -15.08
CA ALA A 164 4.71 -27.80 -14.69
C ALA A 164 5.46 -26.71 -13.90
N THR A 165 5.06 -25.44 -14.05
CA THR A 165 5.68 -24.30 -13.36
C THR A 165 4.64 -23.22 -13.08
N TRP A 166 4.95 -22.34 -12.13
CA TRP A 166 4.13 -21.15 -11.86
C TRP A 166 4.00 -20.24 -13.07
N THR A 167 5.06 -20.11 -13.87
CA THR A 167 5.02 -19.31 -15.11
C THR A 167 3.98 -19.85 -16.08
N VAL A 168 3.99 -21.16 -16.34
CA VAL A 168 3.02 -21.80 -17.23
C VAL A 168 1.60 -21.60 -16.70
N PHE A 169 1.37 -21.84 -15.41
CA PHE A 169 0.05 -21.68 -14.82
C PHE A 169 -0.47 -20.23 -14.89
N LEU A 170 0.40 -19.26 -14.62
CA LEU A 170 0.05 -17.83 -14.68
C LEU A 170 -0.25 -17.39 -16.11
N ASP A 171 0.56 -17.83 -17.08
CA ASP A 171 0.33 -17.51 -18.50
C ASP A 171 -1.00 -18.11 -19.00
N GLU A 172 -1.34 -19.35 -18.61
CA GLU A 172 -2.62 -19.96 -18.95
C GLU A 172 -3.82 -19.16 -18.39
N ILE A 173 -3.74 -18.64 -17.16
CA ILE A 173 -4.80 -17.80 -16.58
C ILE A 173 -4.91 -16.47 -17.33
N LYS A 174 -3.77 -15.87 -17.69
CA LYS A 174 -3.71 -14.60 -18.40
C LYS A 174 -4.26 -14.70 -19.82
N ASP A 175 -3.96 -15.81 -20.50
CA ASP A 175 -4.34 -16.04 -21.90
C ASP A 175 -5.69 -16.79 -22.01
N ALA A 176 -6.38 -17.02 -20.89
CA ALA A 176 -7.68 -17.66 -20.85
C ALA A 176 -8.70 -16.93 -21.75
N ASN A 177 -9.43 -17.70 -22.56
CA ASN A 177 -10.34 -17.13 -23.55
C ASN A 177 -11.54 -16.44 -22.88
N ILE A 178 -11.60 -15.12 -23.02
CA ILE A 178 -12.64 -14.28 -22.41
C ILE A 178 -14.05 -14.61 -22.92
N ASP A 179 -14.21 -14.98 -24.18
CA ASP A 179 -15.52 -15.30 -24.76
C ASP A 179 -16.08 -16.57 -24.10
N VAL A 180 -15.22 -17.56 -23.82
CA VAL A 180 -15.60 -18.79 -23.11
C VAL A 180 -15.90 -18.51 -21.64
N ILE A 181 -15.17 -17.58 -21.04
CA ILE A 181 -15.42 -17.15 -19.66
C ILE A 181 -16.79 -16.48 -19.55
N GLN A 182 -17.14 -15.57 -20.47
CA GLN A 182 -18.40 -14.85 -20.45
C GLN A 182 -19.61 -15.70 -20.86
N ASP A 183 -19.44 -16.72 -21.71
CA ASP A 183 -20.51 -17.65 -22.10
C ASP A 183 -20.86 -18.64 -20.98
N LYS A 184 -19.92 -18.90 -20.07
CA LYS A 184 -20.06 -19.88 -18.97
C LYS A 184 -20.24 -19.26 -17.58
N ALA A 185 -20.00 -17.96 -17.41
CA ALA A 185 -20.22 -17.20 -16.19
C ALA A 185 -21.70 -16.83 -16.03
#